data_AF-A0A954Q070-F1
#
_entry.id   AF-A0A954Q070-F1
#
_cell.length_a   1.000
_cell.length_b   1.000
_cell.length_c   1.000
_cell.angle_alpha   90.00
_cell.angle_beta   90.00
_cell.angle_gamma   90.00
#
_symmetry.space_group_name_H-M   'P 1'
#
loop_
_entity.id
_entity.type
_entity.pdbx_description
1 polymer ?
#
loop_
_entity_poly.entity_id
_entity_poly.type
_entity_poly.pdbx_seq_one_letter_code
_entity_poly.pdbx_strand_id
1 'polypeptide(L)'
;MLRPPFRVVHFVCAVVLLAFLSSVAIPKTANADAQEDAKQLIDQSGVSAGFFVHFGAGDGELTAALRQNESTQVQGLVDDARNLAAMRDRVRSQGIYGDVAFDVFAGGDLPYVDNMVNLFVAESLGSVSMDEVTRVLVPNGVAMIKKDGGWTKFVKPRPSNIDEWSHYLHDSTGNSVAHDDVVAPPRHLQWVGSPRWSRHHDRMASMSALVSTGGRMFYIMDEGSRISIQLPPKWKLIARDAFNGSVLWKKDIEKWQPHLWPLKSGPTQLSRRLVSNDKEVYVTLGFNAPLTALDAATGEVLRTYEGSDATEEIISTGEMLYLVVRKGKAELADYAPMFGTVGDQARSRSFFWDEEPRVLMAFEASTGKQLWAKKGKVSPLTLAAKGSQLYFHDGEKIVSLDGRSGDVVWESESVTRRDAFTFNFGPRLVIYNDVVLYSGGDGKMISSDAKSGEKLWEASFPNSGYQSPQDLMVVDGLVWLAPLTSG
;
A
#
# COMPACT_ATOMS: atom_id res chain seq x y z
N MET A 1 49.32 -56.87 -40.78
CA MET A 1 48.20 -57.65 -41.35
C MET A 1 46.91 -56.87 -41.13
N LEU A 2 46.42 -56.25 -42.19
CA LEU A 2 45.23 -55.40 -42.24
C LEU A 2 43.99 -56.26 -42.51
N ARG A 3 42.92 -56.12 -41.72
CA ARG A 3 41.57 -56.64 -42.03
C ARG A 3 40.65 -55.47 -42.42
N PRO A 4 39.88 -55.56 -43.53
CA PRO A 4 38.83 -54.61 -43.89
C PRO A 4 37.43 -55.21 -43.57
N PRO A 5 36.29 -54.62 -43.98
CA PRO A 5 35.47 -53.76 -43.13
C PRO A 5 34.06 -54.32 -42.83
N PHE A 6 33.42 -53.71 -41.84
CA PHE A 6 32.04 -53.98 -41.38
C PHE A 6 30.98 -53.60 -42.42
N ARG A 7 30.00 -54.48 -42.62
CA ARG A 7 28.73 -54.21 -43.32
C ARG A 7 27.64 -53.82 -42.32
N VAL A 8 26.94 -52.74 -42.63
CA VAL A 8 25.73 -52.23 -41.97
C VAL A 8 24.52 -53.08 -42.39
N VAL A 9 23.69 -53.49 -41.43
CA VAL A 9 22.35 -54.05 -41.68
C VAL A 9 21.34 -53.23 -40.87
N HIS A 10 20.41 -52.58 -41.56
CA HIS A 10 19.26 -51.87 -40.97
C HIS A 10 18.16 -52.89 -40.64
N PHE A 11 17.68 -52.89 -39.39
CA PHE A 11 16.46 -53.59 -39.00
C PHE A 11 15.40 -52.55 -38.63
N VAL A 12 14.36 -52.43 -39.45
CA VAL A 12 13.17 -51.62 -39.17
C VAL A 12 12.13 -52.55 -38.56
N CYS A 13 11.88 -52.42 -37.25
CA CYS A 13 10.74 -53.07 -36.59
C CYS A 13 9.63 -52.03 -36.42
N ALA A 14 8.57 -52.14 -37.21
CA ALA A 14 7.33 -51.39 -37.00
C ALA A 14 6.45 -52.15 -35.98
N VAL A 15 6.22 -51.54 -34.82
CA VAL A 15 5.24 -52.00 -33.83
C VAL A 15 3.99 -51.15 -33.98
N VAL A 16 2.90 -51.76 -34.43
CA VAL A 16 1.56 -51.16 -34.47
C VAL A 16 0.90 -51.45 -33.12
N LEU A 17 0.69 -50.43 -32.30
CA LEU A 17 -0.02 -50.49 -31.03
C LEU A 17 -1.43 -49.91 -31.22
N LEU A 18 -2.42 -50.80 -31.32
CA LEU A 18 -3.84 -50.47 -31.32
C LEU A 18 -4.28 -50.21 -29.87
N ALA A 19 -4.50 -48.94 -29.51
CA ALA A 19 -5.07 -48.55 -28.23
C ALA A 19 -6.61 -48.50 -28.34
N PHE A 20 -7.30 -49.45 -27.69
CA PHE A 20 -8.72 -49.32 -27.38
C PHE A 20 -8.87 -48.40 -26.17
N LEU A 21 -9.34 -47.17 -26.40
CA LEU A 21 -9.77 -46.24 -25.35
C LEU A 21 -11.22 -46.59 -24.94
N SER A 22 -11.37 -47.43 -23.93
CA SER A 22 -12.61 -47.51 -23.16
C SER A 22 -12.64 -46.36 -22.16
N SER A 23 -13.58 -45.44 -22.34
CA SER A 23 -13.86 -44.33 -21.43
C SER A 23 -14.39 -44.86 -20.10
N VAL A 24 -13.49 -45.16 -19.17
CA VAL A 24 -13.82 -45.35 -17.76
C VAL A 24 -14.07 -43.96 -17.18
N ALA A 25 -15.33 -43.66 -16.87
CA ALA A 25 -15.69 -42.48 -16.09
C ALA A 25 -15.08 -42.64 -14.68
N ILE A 26 -14.02 -41.89 -14.40
CA ILE A 26 -13.45 -41.79 -13.05
C ILE A 26 -14.48 -41.04 -12.20
N PRO A 27 -14.99 -41.61 -11.10
CA PRO A 27 -15.93 -40.91 -10.23
C PRO A 27 -15.24 -39.66 -9.66
N LYS A 28 -15.87 -38.48 -9.82
CA LYS A 28 -15.47 -37.25 -9.13
C LYS A 28 -15.50 -37.53 -7.62
N THR A 29 -14.38 -37.29 -6.95
CA THR A 29 -14.28 -37.41 -5.49
C THR A 29 -14.96 -36.21 -4.82
N ALA A 30 -15.52 -36.38 -3.62
CA ALA A 30 -16.22 -35.32 -2.88
C ALA A 30 -15.40 -34.02 -2.70
N ASN A 31 -14.06 -34.13 -2.66
CA ASN A 31 -13.14 -33.00 -2.59
C ASN A 31 -13.12 -32.15 -3.88
N ALA A 32 -13.32 -32.77 -5.05
CA ALA A 32 -13.39 -32.03 -6.32
C ALA A 32 -14.67 -31.17 -6.43
N ASP A 33 -15.75 -31.57 -5.75
CA ASP A 33 -17.00 -30.82 -5.69
C ASP A 33 -16.85 -29.59 -4.78
N ALA A 34 -16.28 -29.77 -3.59
CA ALA A 34 -16.05 -28.68 -2.63
C ALA A 34 -15.11 -27.58 -3.17
N GLN A 35 -14.10 -27.94 -3.97
CA GLN A 35 -13.20 -26.97 -4.60
C GLN A 35 -13.91 -26.11 -5.67
N GLU A 36 -14.76 -26.74 -6.48
CA GLU A 36 -15.53 -26.03 -7.51
C GLU A 36 -16.58 -25.12 -6.84
N ASP A 37 -17.27 -25.61 -5.82
CA ASP A 37 -18.23 -24.82 -5.04
C ASP A 37 -17.58 -23.60 -4.39
N ALA A 38 -16.40 -23.80 -3.75
CA ALA A 38 -15.64 -22.71 -3.14
C ALA A 38 -15.24 -21.66 -4.17
N LYS A 39 -14.76 -22.08 -5.34
CA LYS A 39 -14.39 -21.18 -6.43
C LYS A 39 -15.59 -20.38 -6.92
N GLN A 40 -16.73 -21.04 -7.15
CA GLN A 40 -17.96 -20.36 -7.57
C GLN A 40 -18.45 -19.34 -6.53
N LEU A 41 -18.37 -19.68 -5.24
CA LEU A 41 -18.70 -18.76 -4.15
C LEU A 41 -17.78 -17.54 -4.14
N ILE A 42 -16.48 -17.73 -4.29
CA ILE A 42 -15.48 -16.66 -4.36
C ILE A 42 -15.75 -15.77 -5.57
N ASP A 43 -15.94 -16.34 -6.74
CA ASP A 43 -16.22 -15.61 -7.99
C ASP A 43 -17.53 -14.80 -7.90
N GLN A 44 -18.61 -15.41 -7.39
CA GLN A 44 -19.90 -14.73 -7.19
C GLN A 44 -19.82 -13.63 -6.12
N SER A 45 -19.06 -13.86 -5.05
CA SER A 45 -18.87 -12.87 -4.00
C SER A 45 -18.03 -11.68 -4.49
N GLY A 46 -17.03 -11.92 -5.35
CA GLY A 46 -16.02 -10.93 -5.73
C GLY A 46 -14.95 -10.70 -4.64
N VAL A 47 -14.88 -11.55 -3.62
CA VAL A 47 -13.92 -11.47 -2.51
C VAL A 47 -12.90 -12.59 -2.63
N SER A 48 -11.66 -12.25 -2.99
CA SER A 48 -10.60 -13.22 -3.30
C SER A 48 -9.54 -13.39 -2.20
N ALA A 49 -9.55 -12.53 -1.17
CA ALA A 49 -8.57 -12.51 -0.09
C ALA A 49 -9.17 -11.92 1.20
N GLY A 50 -8.51 -12.16 2.34
CA GLY A 50 -8.88 -11.66 3.66
C GLY A 50 -9.32 -12.75 4.63
N PHE A 51 -10.16 -12.39 5.60
CA PHE A 51 -10.65 -13.29 6.63
C PHE A 51 -12.06 -13.79 6.30
N PHE A 52 -12.18 -15.09 6.04
CA PHE A 52 -13.43 -15.73 5.64
C PHE A 52 -14.01 -16.53 6.79
N VAL A 53 -15.34 -16.52 6.90
CA VAL A 53 -16.08 -17.30 7.88
C VAL A 53 -17.07 -18.20 7.15
N HIS A 54 -17.02 -19.50 7.43
CA HIS A 54 -18.03 -20.46 7.01
C HIS A 54 -18.85 -20.89 8.23
N PHE A 55 -20.08 -20.38 8.33
CA PHE A 55 -21.01 -20.67 9.41
C PHE A 55 -21.88 -21.90 9.06
N GLY A 56 -21.99 -22.84 10.00
CA GLY A 56 -22.62 -24.13 9.76
C GLY A 56 -21.73 -25.07 8.94
N ALA A 57 -20.43 -25.11 9.27
CA ALA A 57 -19.36 -25.70 8.44
C ALA A 57 -19.46 -27.22 8.13
N GLY A 58 -20.54 -27.91 8.49
CA GLY A 58 -20.84 -29.27 8.03
C GLY A 58 -19.76 -30.29 8.37
N ASP A 59 -19.15 -30.90 7.35
CA ASP A 59 -17.99 -31.82 7.46
C ASP A 59 -16.64 -31.11 7.29
N GLY A 60 -16.66 -29.80 7.02
CA GLY A 60 -15.51 -28.91 6.86
C GLY A 60 -14.77 -28.98 5.52
N GLU A 61 -15.21 -29.78 4.54
CA GLU A 61 -14.54 -29.85 3.22
C GLU A 61 -14.63 -28.51 2.48
N LEU A 62 -15.84 -27.91 2.42
CA LEU A 62 -16.03 -26.58 1.83
C LEU A 62 -15.22 -25.51 2.56
N THR A 63 -15.16 -25.55 3.89
CA THR A 63 -14.35 -24.60 4.68
C THR A 63 -12.87 -24.66 4.31
N ALA A 64 -12.31 -25.87 4.17
CA ALA A 64 -10.93 -26.03 3.74
C ALA A 64 -10.74 -25.54 2.29
N ALA A 65 -11.70 -25.81 1.42
CA ALA A 65 -11.69 -25.40 0.02
C ALA A 65 -11.80 -23.87 -0.19
N LEU A 66 -12.45 -23.13 0.72
CA LEU A 66 -12.51 -21.67 0.65
C LEU A 66 -11.11 -21.00 0.73
N ARG A 67 -10.09 -21.71 1.23
CA ARG A 67 -8.71 -21.22 1.20
C ARG A 67 -8.04 -21.54 -0.15
N GLN A 68 -8.23 -20.65 -1.12
CA GLN A 68 -7.65 -20.81 -2.47
C GLN A 68 -6.17 -20.39 -2.56
N ASN A 69 -5.68 -19.53 -1.65
CA ASN A 69 -4.31 -19.01 -1.67
C ASN A 69 -3.85 -18.57 -0.27
N GLU A 70 -2.61 -18.09 -0.16
CA GLU A 70 -2.00 -17.63 1.12
C GLU A 70 -2.57 -16.31 1.65
N SER A 71 -3.33 -15.57 0.84
CA SER A 71 -3.96 -14.31 1.21
C SER A 71 -5.31 -14.50 1.91
N THR A 72 -5.71 -15.75 2.16
CA THR A 72 -6.98 -16.09 2.79
C THR A 72 -6.77 -16.88 4.07
N GLN A 73 -7.43 -16.43 5.13
CA GLN A 73 -7.63 -17.21 6.36
C GLN A 73 -9.10 -17.58 6.44
N VAL A 74 -9.41 -18.81 6.87
CA VAL A 74 -10.79 -19.31 6.93
C VAL A 74 -11.08 -19.88 8.31
N GLN A 75 -12.18 -19.44 8.92
CA GLN A 75 -12.72 -20.08 10.11
C GLN A 75 -14.06 -20.75 9.81
N GLY A 76 -14.14 -22.04 10.08
CA GLY A 76 -15.38 -22.80 10.11
C GLY A 76 -16.00 -22.77 11.51
N LEU A 77 -17.25 -22.34 11.61
CA LEU A 77 -18.04 -22.45 12.83
C LEU A 77 -19.01 -23.62 12.70
N VAL A 78 -18.95 -24.57 13.65
CA VAL A 78 -19.83 -25.75 13.68
C VAL A 78 -20.80 -25.66 14.86
N ASP A 79 -22.02 -26.10 14.65
CA ASP A 79 -23.04 -26.18 15.72
C ASP A 79 -22.81 -27.38 16.66
N ASP A 80 -21.98 -28.35 16.23
CA ASP A 80 -21.77 -29.61 16.92
C ASP A 80 -20.29 -29.98 17.01
N ALA A 81 -19.82 -30.16 18.25
CA ALA A 81 -18.44 -30.50 18.55
C ALA A 81 -18.04 -31.93 18.15
N ARG A 82 -18.99 -32.83 17.84
CA ARG A 82 -18.72 -34.26 17.57
C ARG A 82 -17.65 -34.48 16.50
N ASN A 83 -17.68 -33.70 15.42
CA ASN A 83 -16.74 -33.83 14.30
C ASN A 83 -15.55 -32.86 14.36
N LEU A 84 -15.51 -31.97 15.36
CA LEU A 84 -14.52 -30.89 15.43
C LEU A 84 -13.08 -31.41 15.52
N ALA A 85 -12.86 -32.48 16.30
CA ALA A 85 -11.54 -33.11 16.42
C ALA A 85 -11.06 -33.65 15.07
N ALA A 86 -11.93 -34.38 14.36
CA ALA A 86 -11.62 -34.94 13.05
C ALA A 86 -11.31 -33.85 12.01
N MET A 87 -12.09 -32.75 11.98
CA MET A 87 -11.81 -31.60 11.11
C MET A 87 -10.46 -30.97 11.40
N ARG A 88 -10.14 -30.73 12.69
CA ARG A 88 -8.86 -30.16 13.12
C ARG A 88 -7.69 -31.07 12.75
N ASP A 89 -7.83 -32.38 12.91
CA ASP A 89 -6.80 -33.35 12.53
C ASP A 89 -6.61 -33.44 11.01
N ARG A 90 -7.70 -33.31 10.23
CA ARG A 90 -7.62 -33.23 8.76
C ARG A 90 -6.79 -32.02 8.31
N VAL A 91 -7.11 -30.81 8.77
CA VAL A 91 -6.35 -29.62 8.35
C VAL A 91 -4.92 -29.59 8.89
N ARG A 92 -4.65 -30.22 10.04
CA ARG A 92 -3.28 -30.44 10.53
C ARG A 92 -2.50 -31.38 9.62
N SER A 93 -3.08 -32.51 9.21
CA SER A 93 -2.41 -33.47 8.32
C SER A 93 -2.15 -32.91 6.92
N GLN A 94 -2.97 -31.94 6.48
CA GLN A 94 -2.77 -31.16 5.25
C GLN A 94 -1.77 -30.01 5.40
N GLY A 95 -1.30 -29.69 6.61
CA GLY A 95 -0.35 -28.61 6.87
C GLY A 95 -0.95 -27.19 6.78
N ILE A 96 -2.28 -27.06 6.79
CA ILE A 96 -2.98 -25.77 6.66
C ILE A 96 -3.65 -25.31 7.97
N TYR A 97 -3.42 -26.00 9.08
CA TYR A 97 -3.93 -25.61 10.39
C TYR A 97 -3.37 -24.24 10.82
N GLY A 98 -4.26 -23.37 11.28
CA GLY A 98 -3.95 -21.98 11.62
C GLY A 98 -4.45 -21.01 10.54
N ASP A 99 -4.19 -21.31 9.27
CA ASP A 99 -4.82 -20.60 8.15
C ASP A 99 -6.25 -21.07 7.92
N VAL A 100 -6.52 -22.36 8.15
CA VAL A 100 -7.86 -22.92 8.30
C VAL A 100 -8.05 -23.38 9.74
N ALA A 101 -9.07 -22.85 10.39
CA ALA A 101 -9.42 -23.19 11.76
C ALA A 101 -10.89 -23.57 11.87
N PHE A 102 -11.22 -24.40 12.86
CA PHE A 102 -12.59 -24.76 13.19
C PHE A 102 -12.85 -24.50 14.66
N ASP A 103 -14.03 -24.00 14.98
CA ASP A 103 -14.50 -23.88 16.36
C ASP A 103 -16.00 -24.11 16.51
N VAL A 104 -16.44 -24.36 17.74
CA VAL A 104 -17.87 -24.53 18.05
C VAL A 104 -18.51 -23.16 18.19
N PHE A 105 -19.65 -22.97 17.54
CA PHE A 105 -20.53 -21.84 17.83
C PHE A 105 -21.42 -22.19 19.02
N ALA A 106 -21.21 -21.51 20.15
CA ALA A 106 -21.93 -21.78 21.40
C ALA A 106 -23.33 -21.11 21.47
N GLY A 107 -23.79 -20.49 20.38
CA GLY A 107 -24.97 -19.63 20.36
C GLY A 107 -24.69 -18.20 20.82
N GLY A 108 -25.66 -17.31 20.61
CA GLY A 108 -25.53 -15.87 20.90
C GLY A 108 -24.90 -15.11 19.74
N ASP A 109 -23.90 -14.28 20.06
CA ASP A 109 -23.20 -13.43 19.09
C ASP A 109 -22.03 -14.18 18.45
N LEU A 110 -21.74 -13.84 17.19
CA LEU A 110 -20.57 -14.35 16.49
C LEU A 110 -19.29 -13.91 17.24
N PRO A 111 -18.28 -14.79 17.36
CA PRO A 111 -17.08 -14.55 18.19
C PRO A 111 -16.06 -13.62 17.52
N TYR A 112 -16.54 -12.55 16.87
CA TYR A 112 -15.75 -11.58 16.14
C TYR A 112 -16.06 -10.17 16.62
N VAL A 113 -15.04 -9.33 16.63
CA VAL A 113 -15.22 -7.89 16.73
C VAL A 113 -15.91 -7.35 15.48
N ASP A 114 -16.43 -6.14 15.56
CA ASP A 114 -17.06 -5.45 14.42
C ASP A 114 -16.05 -5.33 13.27
N ASN A 115 -16.51 -5.45 12.02
CA ASN A 115 -15.66 -5.27 10.84
C ASN A 115 -14.45 -6.21 10.78
N MET A 116 -14.63 -7.50 11.05
CA MET A 116 -13.57 -8.50 10.98
C MET A 116 -13.62 -9.36 9.71
N VAL A 117 -14.80 -9.61 9.14
CA VAL A 117 -15.04 -10.66 8.14
C VAL A 117 -15.14 -10.07 6.73
N ASN A 118 -14.30 -10.53 5.80
CA ASN A 118 -14.36 -10.13 4.40
C ASN A 118 -15.45 -10.90 3.63
N LEU A 119 -15.56 -12.21 3.88
CA LEU A 119 -16.55 -13.10 3.28
C LEU A 119 -17.18 -13.98 4.35
N PHE A 120 -18.50 -13.87 4.50
CA PHE A 120 -19.30 -14.73 5.37
C PHE A 120 -20.14 -15.69 4.51
N VAL A 121 -19.98 -16.98 4.68
CA VAL A 121 -20.70 -18.03 3.93
C VAL A 121 -21.57 -18.80 4.90
N ALA A 122 -22.85 -18.97 4.59
CA ALA A 122 -23.76 -19.77 5.42
C ALA A 122 -24.89 -20.40 4.60
N GLU A 123 -25.12 -21.71 4.75
CA GLU A 123 -26.31 -22.33 4.19
C GLU A 123 -27.59 -21.92 4.96
N SER A 124 -27.46 -21.74 6.26
CA SER A 124 -28.52 -21.28 7.15
C SER A 124 -27.90 -20.46 8.27
N LEU A 125 -28.57 -19.39 8.68
CA LEU A 125 -28.13 -18.54 9.80
C LEU A 125 -28.56 -19.08 11.16
N GLY A 126 -29.49 -20.04 11.20
CA GLY A 126 -30.06 -20.52 12.46
C GLY A 126 -30.63 -19.35 13.28
N SER A 127 -30.09 -19.13 14.48
CA SER A 127 -30.47 -18.04 15.38
C SER A 127 -29.71 -16.72 15.15
N VAL A 128 -28.69 -16.71 14.29
CA VAL A 128 -27.87 -15.51 14.03
C VAL A 128 -28.68 -14.54 13.16
N SER A 129 -28.78 -13.29 13.59
CA SER A 129 -29.52 -12.27 12.83
C SER A 129 -28.67 -11.72 11.68
N MET A 130 -29.32 -11.13 10.66
CA MET A 130 -28.60 -10.39 9.62
C MET A 130 -27.88 -9.15 10.16
N ASP A 131 -28.36 -8.56 11.25
CA ASP A 131 -27.67 -7.44 11.90
C ASP A 131 -26.33 -7.89 12.48
N GLU A 132 -26.29 -9.09 13.07
CA GLU A 132 -25.08 -9.69 13.61
C GLU A 132 -24.07 -10.08 12.50
N VAL A 133 -24.57 -10.63 11.39
CA VAL A 133 -23.73 -10.84 10.18
C VAL A 133 -23.18 -9.50 9.67
N THR A 134 -24.02 -8.48 9.60
CA THR A 134 -23.62 -7.15 9.12
C THR A 134 -22.61 -6.49 10.06
N ARG A 135 -22.74 -6.70 11.38
CA ARG A 135 -21.78 -6.21 12.39
C ARG A 135 -20.38 -6.73 12.12
N VAL A 136 -20.25 -8.05 11.92
CA VAL A 136 -18.92 -8.67 11.74
C VAL A 136 -18.33 -8.44 10.36
N LEU A 137 -19.14 -8.18 9.32
CA LEU A 137 -18.61 -7.87 7.99
C LEU A 137 -17.79 -6.57 8.00
N VAL A 138 -16.64 -6.56 7.31
CA VAL A 138 -15.92 -5.31 6.98
C VAL A 138 -16.79 -4.44 6.07
N PRO A 139 -16.60 -3.11 6.03
CA PRO A 139 -17.16 -2.27 4.97
C PRO A 139 -16.83 -2.82 3.57
N ASN A 140 -17.85 -2.93 2.71
CA ASN A 140 -17.81 -3.63 1.41
C ASN A 140 -17.60 -5.16 1.49
N GLY A 141 -17.56 -5.75 2.68
CA GLY A 141 -17.55 -7.19 2.90
C GLY A 141 -18.85 -7.84 2.47
N VAL A 142 -18.78 -9.14 2.17
CA VAL A 142 -19.86 -9.88 1.51
C VAL A 142 -20.37 -11.01 2.38
N ALA A 143 -21.68 -11.15 2.50
CA ALA A 143 -22.32 -12.39 2.95
C ALA A 143 -22.94 -13.14 1.77
N MET A 144 -22.64 -14.43 1.68
CA MET A 144 -23.23 -15.39 0.76
C MET A 144 -24.11 -16.35 1.57
N ILE A 145 -25.43 -16.18 1.47
CA ILE A 145 -26.40 -16.95 2.27
C ILE A 145 -27.32 -17.73 1.35
N LYS A 146 -27.47 -19.03 1.60
CA LYS A 146 -28.31 -19.90 0.77
C LYS A 146 -29.80 -19.60 1.01
N LYS A 147 -30.56 -19.38 -0.06
CA LYS A 147 -32.02 -19.19 -0.07
C LYS A 147 -32.60 -19.89 -1.29
N ASP A 148 -33.68 -20.64 -1.13
CA ASP A 148 -34.39 -21.32 -2.21
C ASP A 148 -33.49 -22.17 -3.14
N GLY A 149 -32.44 -22.77 -2.57
CA GLY A 149 -31.48 -23.62 -3.29
C GLY A 149 -30.33 -22.86 -3.98
N GLY A 150 -30.29 -21.53 -3.94
CA GLY A 150 -29.22 -20.70 -4.53
C GLY A 150 -28.53 -19.78 -3.51
N TRP A 151 -27.35 -19.26 -3.86
CA TRP A 151 -26.62 -18.30 -3.03
C TRP A 151 -27.14 -16.88 -3.24
N THR A 152 -27.51 -16.20 -2.16
CA THR A 152 -27.88 -14.79 -2.15
C THR A 152 -26.72 -13.95 -1.63
N LYS A 153 -26.30 -12.96 -2.41
CA LYS A 153 -25.26 -12.00 -2.05
C LYS A 153 -25.83 -10.80 -1.30
N PHE A 154 -25.22 -10.47 -0.17
CA PHE A 154 -25.41 -9.22 0.55
C PHE A 154 -24.05 -8.52 0.71
N VAL A 155 -24.00 -7.19 0.54
CA VAL A 155 -22.78 -6.39 0.68
C VAL A 155 -23.00 -5.36 1.77
N LYS A 156 -22.12 -5.31 2.77
CA LYS A 156 -22.18 -4.27 3.80
C LYS A 156 -21.80 -2.91 3.17
N PRO A 157 -22.67 -1.88 3.24
CA PRO A 157 -22.31 -0.57 2.71
C PRO A 157 -21.16 0.04 3.52
N ARG A 158 -20.22 0.68 2.82
CA ARG A 158 -19.21 1.52 3.48
C ARG A 158 -19.84 2.85 3.91
N PRO A 159 -19.69 3.27 5.18
CA PRO A 159 -20.12 4.59 5.60
C PRO A 159 -19.42 5.69 4.79
N SER A 160 -20.18 6.71 4.37
CA SER A 160 -19.68 7.81 3.52
C SER A 160 -18.77 8.79 4.25
N ASN A 161 -18.69 8.68 5.57
CA ASN A 161 -17.94 9.55 6.46
C ASN A 161 -16.63 8.90 6.96
N ILE A 162 -16.20 7.78 6.36
CA ILE A 162 -14.84 7.26 6.53
C ILE A 162 -13.98 7.79 5.39
N ASP A 163 -13.04 8.64 5.73
CA ASP A 163 -12.12 9.28 4.81
C ASP A 163 -11.07 8.31 4.26
N GLU A 164 -10.32 8.79 3.27
CA GLU A 164 -9.23 8.07 2.64
C GLU A 164 -7.90 8.84 2.81
N TRP A 165 -6.80 8.12 2.91
CA TRP A 165 -5.45 8.67 3.10
C TRP A 165 -4.56 8.26 1.91
N SER A 166 -4.86 8.83 0.75
CA SER A 166 -4.28 8.49 -0.56
C SER A 166 -2.79 8.82 -0.74
N HIS A 167 -2.25 9.76 0.05
CA HIS A 167 -0.88 10.24 -0.02
C HIS A 167 -0.23 10.23 1.35
N TYR A 168 1.12 10.34 1.41
CA TYR A 168 1.84 10.46 2.69
C TYR A 168 1.25 11.56 3.60
N LEU A 169 0.73 12.63 3.00
CA LEU A 169 0.19 13.81 3.70
C LEU A 169 -1.28 13.96 3.38
N HIS A 170 -2.01 12.86 3.59
CA HIS A 170 -3.43 12.68 3.38
C HIS A 170 -3.84 12.66 1.90
N ASP A 171 -3.74 13.77 1.18
CA ASP A 171 -4.13 13.86 -0.24
C ASP A 171 -3.15 14.71 -1.08
N SER A 172 -3.54 15.02 -2.32
CA SER A 172 -2.73 15.81 -3.24
C SER A 172 -2.47 17.25 -2.78
N THR A 173 -3.24 17.78 -1.84
CA THR A 173 -3.09 19.16 -1.34
C THR A 173 -1.93 19.32 -0.37
N GLY A 174 -1.44 18.20 0.16
CA GLY A 174 -0.39 18.17 1.17
C GLY A 174 -0.88 18.52 2.58
N ASN A 175 -2.17 18.80 2.81
CA ASN A 175 -2.73 19.06 4.13
C ASN A 175 -2.94 17.74 4.90
N SER A 176 -2.14 17.43 5.92
CA SER A 176 -2.17 16.13 6.60
C SER A 176 -3.31 15.98 7.62
N VAL A 177 -4.55 16.23 7.21
CA VAL A 177 -5.75 16.28 8.06
C VAL A 177 -6.83 15.39 7.44
N ALA A 178 -7.30 14.40 8.19
CA ALA A 178 -8.45 13.60 7.77
C ALA A 178 -9.77 14.38 7.92
N HIS A 179 -10.74 14.03 7.09
CA HIS A 179 -12.10 14.55 7.06
C HIS A 179 -13.14 13.58 7.65
N ASP A 180 -12.71 12.46 8.25
CA ASP A 180 -13.63 11.49 8.86
C ASP A 180 -14.14 11.95 10.22
N ASP A 181 -15.38 11.57 10.55
CA ASP A 181 -16.00 11.80 11.87
C ASP A 181 -16.42 10.50 12.56
N VAL A 182 -15.98 9.35 12.03
CA VAL A 182 -16.32 8.02 12.56
C VAL A 182 -15.47 7.67 13.78
N VAL A 183 -14.20 8.07 13.79
CA VAL A 183 -13.28 7.71 14.86
C VAL A 183 -13.24 8.80 15.94
N ALA A 184 -13.92 8.54 17.05
CA ALA A 184 -13.79 9.30 18.29
C ALA A 184 -12.49 8.91 19.05
N PRO A 185 -12.20 9.47 20.25
CA PRO A 185 -11.05 9.03 21.04
C PRO A 185 -11.00 7.49 21.16
N PRO A 186 -9.88 6.83 20.78
CA PRO A 186 -9.81 5.38 20.70
C PRO A 186 -10.14 4.69 22.03
N ARG A 187 -11.01 3.67 22.00
CA ARG A 187 -11.43 2.93 23.22
C ARG A 187 -10.97 1.48 23.27
N HIS A 188 -10.58 0.92 22.13
CA HIS A 188 -10.07 -0.44 22.02
C HIS A 188 -9.14 -0.54 20.80
N LEU A 189 -8.42 -1.66 20.73
CA LEU A 189 -7.57 -2.01 19.61
C LEU A 189 -8.38 -2.87 18.63
N GLN A 190 -8.49 -2.46 17.37
CA GLN A 190 -9.21 -3.22 16.35
C GLN A 190 -8.43 -4.50 15.98
N TRP A 191 -7.15 -4.36 15.63
CA TRP A 191 -6.29 -5.50 15.29
C TRP A 191 -4.80 -5.16 15.47
N VAL A 192 -3.96 -6.19 15.56
CA VAL A 192 -2.49 -6.09 15.52
C VAL A 192 -1.94 -7.14 14.57
N GLY A 193 -1.24 -6.67 13.53
CA GLY A 193 -0.68 -7.50 12.48
C GLY A 193 0.81 -7.80 12.64
N SER A 194 1.31 -8.68 11.77
CA SER A 194 2.74 -8.92 11.58
C SER A 194 3.38 -7.86 10.64
N PRO A 195 4.72 -7.76 10.60
CA PRO A 195 5.65 -8.19 11.64
C PRO A 195 5.49 -7.31 12.89
N ARG A 196 5.61 -7.91 14.08
CA ARG A 196 5.48 -7.17 15.36
C ARG A 196 6.68 -6.28 15.70
N TRP A 197 7.78 -6.40 14.94
CA TRP A 197 9.05 -5.77 15.24
C TRP A 197 9.68 -5.24 13.96
N SER A 198 10.20 -4.01 14.02
CA SER A 198 11.12 -3.48 13.00
C SER A 198 12.46 -4.22 13.07
N ARG A 199 13.30 -4.02 12.06
CA ARG A 199 14.65 -4.62 12.01
C ARG A 199 15.65 -3.97 12.94
N HIS A 200 15.51 -2.68 13.19
CA HIS A 200 16.42 -1.91 14.03
C HIS A 200 15.79 -0.58 14.43
N HIS A 201 16.19 -0.02 15.57
CA HIS A 201 15.75 1.31 16.03
C HIS A 201 16.77 2.42 15.74
N ASP A 202 18.08 2.13 15.66
CA ASP A 202 19.13 3.14 15.33
C ASP A 202 19.52 3.26 13.85
N ARG A 203 18.73 2.69 12.93
CA ARG A 203 19.00 2.75 11.49
C ARG A 203 17.75 3.17 10.75
N MET A 204 17.79 3.11 9.41
CA MET A 204 16.64 3.40 8.57
C MET A 204 15.38 2.69 9.10
N ALA A 205 14.27 3.43 9.18
CA ALA A 205 12.99 2.85 9.56
C ALA A 205 12.64 1.68 8.63
N SER A 206 12.20 0.56 9.21
CA SER A 206 11.79 -0.59 8.40
C SER A 206 10.57 -0.28 7.54
N MET A 207 9.69 0.64 7.96
CA MET A 207 8.59 1.15 7.15
C MET A 207 8.96 2.50 6.55
N SER A 208 8.83 2.67 5.24
CA SER A 208 9.22 3.93 4.56
C SER A 208 8.06 4.78 4.05
N ALA A 209 6.92 4.18 3.77
CA ALA A 209 5.72 4.86 3.28
C ALA A 209 4.47 4.06 3.67
N LEU A 210 3.35 4.74 3.92
CA LEU A 210 2.04 4.13 4.19
C LEU A 210 0.94 5.05 3.65
N VAL A 211 -0.05 4.45 2.99
CA VAL A 211 -1.29 5.09 2.51
C VAL A 211 -2.46 4.13 2.72
N SER A 212 -3.69 4.64 2.77
CA SER A 212 -4.90 3.84 2.98
C SER A 212 -6.04 4.32 2.09
N THR A 213 -6.53 3.44 1.22
CA THR A 213 -7.65 3.73 0.29
C THR A 213 -8.50 2.49 0.06
N GLY A 214 -9.80 2.64 -0.20
CA GLY A 214 -10.67 1.53 -0.58
C GLY A 214 -10.78 0.42 0.46
N GLY A 215 -10.58 0.74 1.75
CA GLY A 215 -10.58 -0.23 2.86
C GLY A 215 -9.31 -1.06 2.96
N ARG A 216 -8.22 -0.62 2.30
CA ARG A 216 -6.92 -1.31 2.29
C ARG A 216 -5.83 -0.37 2.73
N MET A 217 -4.81 -0.92 3.39
CA MET A 217 -3.57 -0.22 3.68
C MET A 217 -2.44 -0.73 2.80
N PHE A 218 -1.68 0.19 2.22
CA PHE A 218 -0.50 -0.10 1.41
C PHE A 218 0.72 0.52 2.07
N TYR A 219 1.78 -0.27 2.26
CA TYR A 219 3.00 0.24 2.86
C TYR A 219 4.24 -0.51 2.38
N ILE A 220 5.38 0.18 2.40
CA ILE A 220 6.69 -0.41 2.08
C ILE A 220 7.41 -0.78 3.36
N MET A 221 7.81 -2.04 3.50
CA MET A 221 8.42 -2.61 4.70
C MET A 221 9.63 -3.48 4.40
N ASP A 222 10.70 -3.34 5.19
CA ASP A 222 11.81 -4.29 5.24
C ASP A 222 11.48 -5.47 6.16
N GLU A 223 11.16 -6.63 5.58
CA GLU A 223 10.92 -7.89 6.29
C GLU A 223 12.18 -8.78 6.35
N GLY A 224 13.37 -8.19 6.17
CA GLY A 224 14.66 -8.86 6.33
C GLY A 224 14.89 -9.42 7.75
N SER A 225 15.91 -10.25 7.92
CA SER A 225 16.20 -10.87 9.22
C SER A 225 16.44 -9.81 10.30
N ARG A 226 15.82 -10.01 11.46
CA ARG A 226 15.94 -9.15 12.65
C ARG A 226 17.11 -9.52 13.55
N ILE A 227 17.81 -10.62 13.25
CA ILE A 227 18.96 -11.08 14.05
C ILE A 227 20.09 -10.05 14.02
N SER A 228 20.28 -9.39 12.88
CA SER A 228 21.25 -8.31 12.73
C SER A 228 20.83 -7.40 11.58
N ILE A 229 20.95 -6.10 11.80
CA ILE A 229 20.73 -5.10 10.76
C ILE A 229 21.78 -5.18 9.64
N GLN A 230 22.92 -5.86 9.87
CA GLN A 230 23.94 -6.08 8.85
C GLN A 230 23.56 -7.14 7.80
N LEU A 231 22.50 -7.92 8.05
CA LEU A 231 22.00 -8.88 7.08
C LEU A 231 21.23 -8.15 5.97
N PRO A 232 21.21 -8.67 4.72
CA PRO A 232 20.51 -8.03 3.62
C PRO A 232 19.03 -7.73 3.94
N PRO A 233 18.51 -6.58 3.48
CA PRO A 233 17.11 -6.24 3.60
C PRO A 233 16.24 -7.08 2.67
N LYS A 234 14.96 -7.18 2.98
CA LYS A 234 13.93 -7.77 2.12
C LYS A 234 12.76 -6.80 2.03
N TRP A 235 12.91 -5.78 1.21
CA TRP A 235 11.90 -4.75 1.00
C TRP A 235 10.70 -5.31 0.23
N LYS A 236 9.51 -4.94 0.71
CA LYS A 236 8.25 -5.36 0.11
C LYS A 236 7.26 -4.21 0.11
N LEU A 237 6.47 -4.07 -0.95
CA LEU A 237 5.18 -3.41 -0.90
C LEU A 237 4.16 -4.42 -0.38
N ILE A 238 3.37 -4.04 0.63
CA ILE A 238 2.42 -4.91 1.30
C ILE A 238 1.05 -4.25 1.27
N ALA A 239 0.03 -5.01 0.87
CA ALA A 239 -1.36 -4.64 1.03
C ALA A 239 -2.01 -5.43 2.16
N ARG A 240 -2.78 -4.73 2.99
CA ARG A 240 -3.62 -5.33 4.04
C ARG A 240 -5.04 -4.83 3.95
N ASP A 241 -5.97 -5.63 4.44
CA ASP A 241 -7.28 -5.13 4.81
C ASP A 241 -7.15 -4.18 6.01
N ALA A 242 -7.75 -2.99 5.91
CA ALA A 242 -7.61 -1.95 6.94
C ALA A 242 -8.43 -2.24 8.21
N PHE A 243 -9.44 -3.10 8.14
CA PHE A 243 -10.39 -3.37 9.23
C PHE A 243 -10.05 -4.60 10.06
N ASN A 244 -9.29 -5.55 9.50
CA ASN A 244 -8.84 -6.75 10.23
C ASN A 244 -7.33 -7.02 10.13
N GLY A 245 -6.59 -6.31 9.29
CA GLY A 245 -5.14 -6.44 9.15
C GLY A 245 -4.67 -7.68 8.37
N SER A 246 -5.56 -8.45 7.74
CA SER A 246 -5.19 -9.59 6.88
C SER A 246 -4.26 -9.16 5.75
N VAL A 247 -3.24 -9.94 5.45
CA VAL A 247 -2.36 -9.69 4.30
C VAL A 247 -3.09 -10.09 3.02
N LEU A 248 -3.32 -9.14 2.12
CA LEU A 248 -4.01 -9.38 0.85
C LEU A 248 -3.03 -9.78 -0.25
N TRP A 249 -1.87 -9.14 -0.29
CA TRP A 249 -0.78 -9.51 -1.19
C TRP A 249 0.52 -8.83 -0.75
N LYS A 250 1.64 -9.35 -1.25
CA LYS A 250 2.98 -8.79 -1.06
C LYS A 250 3.70 -8.76 -2.39
N LYS A 251 4.49 -7.73 -2.64
CA LYS A 251 5.34 -7.59 -3.83
C LYS A 251 6.75 -7.22 -3.43
N ASP A 252 7.73 -7.97 -3.93
CA ASP A 252 9.14 -7.70 -3.64
C ASP A 252 9.62 -6.41 -4.30
N ILE A 253 10.46 -5.67 -3.58
CA ILE A 253 11.22 -4.51 -4.08
C ILE A 253 12.70 -4.87 -3.94
N GLU A 254 13.36 -5.18 -5.06
CA GLU A 254 14.73 -5.72 -5.01
C GLU A 254 15.73 -4.72 -4.44
N LYS A 255 15.63 -3.45 -4.87
CA LYS A 255 16.56 -2.39 -4.50
C LYS A 255 15.80 -1.18 -4.03
N TRP A 256 15.90 -0.89 -2.73
CA TRP A 256 15.35 0.32 -2.12
C TRP A 256 16.48 1.22 -1.60
N GLN A 257 16.15 2.11 -0.68
CA GLN A 257 17.12 2.90 0.07
C GLN A 257 18.01 2.01 0.97
N PRO A 258 19.31 2.35 1.18
CA PRO A 258 20.18 1.58 2.04
C PRO A 258 19.67 1.47 3.49
N HIS A 259 19.34 0.26 3.93
CA HIS A 259 18.87 -0.04 5.29
C HIS A 259 19.87 0.34 6.41
N LEU A 260 21.16 0.48 6.09
CA LEU A 260 22.21 0.94 7.02
C LEU A 260 22.28 2.46 7.17
N TRP A 261 21.35 3.19 6.56
CA TRP A 261 21.22 4.64 6.71
C TRP A 261 21.05 5.03 8.20
N PRO A 262 21.60 6.17 8.65
CA PRO A 262 21.59 6.53 10.07
C PRO A 262 20.18 6.84 10.61
N LEU A 263 20.02 6.68 11.93
CA LEU A 263 18.83 7.09 12.69
C LEU A 263 18.42 8.55 12.44
N LYS A 264 17.12 8.84 12.60
CA LYS A 264 16.52 10.19 12.57
C LYS A 264 16.89 10.97 11.30
N SER A 265 17.07 10.22 10.23
CA SER A 265 17.54 10.70 8.94
C SER A 265 16.92 9.79 7.89
N GLY A 266 16.56 10.33 6.74
CA GLY A 266 16.03 9.51 5.65
C GLY A 266 15.66 10.44 4.50
N PRO A 267 15.96 10.12 3.24
CA PRO A 267 15.81 11.10 2.17
C PRO A 267 14.40 11.67 2.20
N THR A 268 14.32 12.99 2.23
CA THR A 268 13.14 13.76 2.64
C THR A 268 11.87 13.35 1.89
N GLN A 269 12.01 12.82 0.68
CA GLN A 269 10.94 12.47 -0.24
C GLN A 269 10.61 10.96 -0.29
N LEU A 270 11.30 10.08 0.44
CA LEU A 270 11.12 8.63 0.30
C LEU A 270 9.66 8.17 0.54
N SER A 271 8.96 8.85 1.44
CA SER A 271 7.55 8.60 1.75
C SER A 271 6.58 9.06 0.64
N ARG A 272 7.00 9.96 -0.26
CA ARG A 272 6.22 10.47 -1.40
C ARG A 272 6.23 9.54 -2.63
N ARG A 273 6.75 8.32 -2.50
CA ARG A 273 6.88 7.34 -3.59
C ARG A 273 5.78 6.28 -3.60
N LEU A 274 4.73 6.48 -2.81
CA LEU A 274 3.57 5.61 -2.73
C LEU A 274 2.32 6.47 -2.59
N VAL A 275 1.40 6.33 -3.53
CA VAL A 275 0.07 6.94 -3.49
C VAL A 275 -0.96 5.94 -4.00
N SER A 276 -2.22 6.05 -3.59
CA SER A 276 -3.25 5.09 -4.00
C SER A 276 -4.63 5.73 -4.15
N ASN A 277 -5.51 5.02 -4.84
CA ASN A 277 -6.97 5.22 -4.81
C ASN A 277 -7.65 3.86 -4.59
N ASP A 278 -8.97 3.78 -4.74
CA ASP A 278 -9.72 2.54 -4.46
C ASP A 278 -9.37 1.36 -5.38
N LYS A 279 -8.86 1.67 -6.58
CA LYS A 279 -8.61 0.70 -7.66
C LYS A 279 -7.13 0.48 -7.94
N GLU A 280 -6.31 1.50 -7.74
CA GLU A 280 -4.92 1.48 -8.17
C GLU A 280 -3.95 1.99 -7.11
N VAL A 281 -2.76 1.42 -7.08
CA VAL A 281 -1.62 1.86 -6.27
C VAL A 281 -0.51 2.31 -7.21
N TYR A 282 -0.06 3.55 -7.07
CA TYR A 282 1.05 4.10 -7.83
C TYR A 282 2.32 4.13 -6.97
N VAL A 283 3.37 3.46 -7.44
CA VAL A 283 4.58 3.20 -6.65
C VAL A 283 5.80 3.02 -7.55
N THR A 284 6.98 3.33 -7.04
CA THR A 284 8.24 2.87 -7.67
C THR A 284 8.64 1.52 -7.09
N LEU A 285 8.66 0.44 -7.89
CA LEU A 285 9.07 -0.92 -7.46
C LEU A 285 10.61 -1.08 -7.37
N GLY A 286 11.27 -0.03 -6.91
CA GLY A 286 12.71 0.09 -6.77
C GLY A 286 13.13 1.55 -6.66
N PHE A 287 14.27 1.84 -6.05
CA PHE A 287 14.70 3.21 -5.78
C PHE A 287 14.91 4.06 -7.04
N ASN A 288 15.38 3.43 -8.13
CA ASN A 288 15.51 4.08 -9.44
C ASN A 288 14.53 3.50 -10.47
N ALA A 289 13.57 2.68 -10.04
CA ALA A 289 12.57 2.12 -10.94
C ALA A 289 11.62 3.23 -11.46
N PRO A 290 11.01 3.05 -12.65
CA PRO A 290 9.93 3.92 -13.09
C PRO A 290 8.73 3.79 -12.15
N LEU A 291 7.83 4.75 -12.25
CA LEU A 291 6.50 4.65 -11.66
C LEU A 291 5.74 3.48 -12.30
N THR A 292 5.01 2.76 -11.45
CA THR A 292 4.17 1.64 -11.85
C THR A 292 2.81 1.78 -11.17
N ALA A 293 1.73 1.56 -11.94
CA ALA A 293 0.38 1.39 -11.41
C ALA A 293 0.11 -0.11 -11.20
N LEU A 294 -0.37 -0.47 -10.01
CA LEU A 294 -0.80 -1.81 -9.64
C LEU A 294 -2.29 -1.84 -9.39
N ASP A 295 -2.95 -2.97 -9.64
CA ASP A 295 -4.29 -3.22 -9.13
C ASP A 295 -4.26 -3.25 -7.59
N ALA A 296 -5.12 -2.46 -6.95
CA ALA A 296 -5.14 -2.32 -5.50
C ALA A 296 -5.58 -3.60 -4.78
N ALA A 297 -6.40 -4.44 -5.42
CA ALA A 297 -6.91 -5.67 -4.82
C ALA A 297 -5.96 -6.85 -5.01
N THR A 298 -5.22 -6.92 -6.12
CA THR A 298 -4.39 -8.08 -6.48
C THR A 298 -2.88 -7.83 -6.45
N GLY A 299 -2.44 -6.58 -6.58
CA GLY A 299 -1.02 -6.22 -6.71
C GLY A 299 -0.42 -6.58 -8.08
N GLU A 300 -1.26 -6.92 -9.05
CA GLU A 300 -0.87 -7.13 -10.44
C GLU A 300 -0.44 -5.81 -11.07
N VAL A 301 0.58 -5.87 -11.92
CA VAL A 301 1.05 -4.68 -12.64
C VAL A 301 0.06 -4.37 -13.74
N LEU A 302 -0.55 -3.19 -13.68
CA LEU A 302 -1.45 -2.70 -14.73
C LEU A 302 -0.67 -1.96 -15.79
N ARG A 303 0.20 -1.02 -15.36
CA ARG A 303 0.90 -0.08 -16.24
C ARG A 303 2.23 0.37 -15.66
N THR A 304 3.17 0.73 -16.55
CA THR A 304 4.43 1.40 -16.20
C THR A 304 4.50 2.71 -16.97
N TYR A 305 4.88 3.80 -16.30
CA TYR A 305 4.95 5.12 -16.90
C TYR A 305 6.36 5.33 -17.46
N GLU A 306 6.50 5.24 -18.78
CA GLU A 306 7.80 5.31 -19.45
C GLU A 306 8.53 6.65 -19.20
N GLY A 307 9.86 6.60 -19.04
CA GLY A 307 10.70 7.78 -18.79
C GLY A 307 10.70 8.31 -17.35
N SER A 308 9.85 7.76 -16.47
CA SER A 308 9.71 8.15 -15.06
C SER A 308 10.70 7.46 -14.10
N ASP A 309 11.72 6.78 -14.63
CA ASP A 309 12.82 6.21 -13.84
C ASP A 309 13.44 7.24 -12.88
N ALA A 310 13.69 6.80 -11.64
CA ALA A 310 14.16 7.61 -10.52
C ALA A 310 13.18 8.73 -10.09
N THR A 311 11.87 8.45 -10.14
CA THR A 311 10.83 9.28 -9.50
C THR A 311 11.11 9.43 -7.99
N GLU A 312 11.12 10.67 -7.51
CA GLU A 312 11.33 11.06 -6.11
C GLU A 312 10.03 11.37 -5.38
N GLU A 313 9.07 12.02 -6.06
CA GLU A 313 7.75 12.33 -5.52
C GLU A 313 6.65 12.00 -6.53
N ILE A 314 5.49 11.57 -6.02
CA ILE A 314 4.28 11.30 -6.78
C ILE A 314 3.13 12.09 -6.16
N ILE A 315 2.38 12.81 -6.99
CA ILE A 315 1.10 13.43 -6.63
C ILE A 315 0.04 12.95 -7.62
N SER A 316 -1.10 12.49 -7.13
CA SER A 316 -2.24 12.03 -7.93
C SER A 316 -3.48 12.86 -7.64
N THR A 317 -4.16 13.33 -8.68
CA THR A 317 -5.49 13.95 -8.56
C THR A 317 -6.61 13.02 -9.03
N GLY A 318 -6.31 11.71 -9.16
CA GLY A 318 -7.21 10.70 -9.74
C GLY A 318 -7.10 10.63 -11.27
N GLU A 319 -7.24 11.75 -11.97
CA GLU A 319 -7.10 11.80 -13.44
C GLU A 319 -5.64 11.94 -13.90
N MET A 320 -4.85 12.70 -13.13
CA MET A 320 -3.49 13.09 -13.47
C MET A 320 -2.49 12.57 -12.43
N LEU A 321 -1.29 12.28 -12.90
CA LEU A 321 -0.12 11.99 -12.07
C LEU A 321 0.96 13.04 -12.35
N TYR A 322 1.48 13.65 -11.29
CA TYR A 322 2.59 14.60 -11.32
C TYR A 322 3.80 14.03 -10.60
N LEU A 323 4.93 14.03 -11.28
CA LEU A 323 6.16 13.40 -10.79
C LEU A 323 7.28 14.41 -10.68
N VAL A 324 8.07 14.31 -9.61
CA VAL A 324 9.42 14.89 -9.54
C VAL A 324 10.41 13.78 -9.85
N VAL A 325 11.20 13.92 -10.90
CA VAL A 325 12.13 12.89 -11.37
C VAL A 325 13.56 13.40 -11.34
N ARG A 326 14.44 12.67 -10.65
CA ARG A 326 15.89 12.95 -10.68
C ARG A 326 16.52 12.33 -11.92
N LYS A 327 17.33 13.10 -12.63
CA LYS A 327 18.20 12.58 -13.69
C LYS A 327 19.65 12.68 -13.24
N GLY A 328 20.38 11.58 -13.41
CA GLY A 328 21.76 11.46 -12.97
C GLY A 328 21.92 10.59 -11.72
N LYS A 329 23.07 10.73 -11.07
CA LYS A 329 23.45 9.89 -9.93
C LYS A 329 22.67 10.30 -8.69
N ALA A 330 22.10 9.31 -7.99
CA ALA A 330 21.50 9.57 -6.68
C ALA A 330 22.56 10.04 -5.69
N GLU A 331 22.19 10.95 -4.79
CA GLU A 331 23.02 11.54 -3.74
C GLU A 331 23.68 10.45 -2.88
N LEU A 332 23.02 9.31 -2.74
CA LEU A 332 23.43 8.18 -1.91
C LEU A 332 23.88 6.96 -2.70
N ALA A 333 24.11 7.08 -4.02
CA ALA A 333 24.47 5.96 -4.87
C ALA A 333 25.77 5.24 -4.43
N ASP A 334 26.73 5.99 -3.86
CA ASP A 334 27.98 5.44 -3.32
C ASP A 334 28.01 5.43 -1.79
N TYR A 335 26.86 5.58 -1.12
CA TYR A 335 26.84 5.62 0.33
C TYR A 335 27.28 4.27 0.91
N ALA A 336 28.40 4.28 1.62
CA ALA A 336 28.85 3.19 2.46
C ALA A 336 28.92 3.65 3.93
N PRO A 337 28.40 2.85 4.89
CA PRO A 337 28.58 3.15 6.31
C PRO A 337 30.07 3.13 6.66
N MET A 338 30.57 4.18 7.30
CA MET A 338 31.97 4.27 7.72
C MET A 338 32.16 3.70 9.14
N PHE A 339 31.21 3.97 10.04
CA PHE A 339 31.29 3.50 11.43
C PHE A 339 30.17 2.50 11.73
N GLY A 340 30.49 1.21 11.63
CA GLY A 340 29.56 0.10 11.86
C GLY A 340 29.02 0.01 13.30
N THR A 341 29.73 0.57 14.28
CA THR A 341 29.49 0.38 15.73
C THR A 341 28.94 1.60 16.48
N VAL A 342 29.16 2.84 16.03
CA VAL A 342 28.81 4.09 16.78
C VAL A 342 27.81 5.02 16.08
N GLY A 343 27.34 4.66 14.88
CA GLY A 343 26.29 5.39 14.17
C GLY A 343 26.82 6.56 13.32
N ASP A 344 26.50 6.52 12.03
CA ASP A 344 26.84 7.56 11.05
C ASP A 344 25.88 8.78 11.14
N GLN A 345 25.23 9.00 12.29
CA GLN A 345 24.19 10.03 12.43
C GLN A 345 24.72 11.44 12.13
N ALA A 346 25.95 11.76 12.56
CA ALA A 346 26.55 13.05 12.24
C ALA A 346 26.74 13.25 10.73
N ARG A 347 26.95 12.18 9.96
CA ARG A 347 27.13 12.25 8.49
C ARG A 347 25.84 12.60 7.77
N SER A 348 24.66 12.33 8.34
CA SER A 348 23.40 12.72 7.67
C SER A 348 23.28 14.23 7.47
N ARG A 349 23.95 15.02 8.33
CA ARG A 349 24.07 16.47 8.22
C ARG A 349 24.99 16.94 7.09
N SER A 350 25.66 16.03 6.39
CA SER A 350 26.47 16.34 5.21
C SER A 350 25.72 16.08 3.90
N PHE A 351 24.47 15.60 3.97
CA PHE A 351 23.61 15.37 2.81
C PHE A 351 22.48 16.39 2.80
N PHE A 352 22.38 17.11 1.70
CA PHE A 352 21.45 18.20 1.49
C PHE A 352 20.74 18.03 0.16
N TRP A 353 19.59 18.67 0.03
CA TRP A 353 19.03 18.96 -1.28
C TRP A 353 20.06 19.74 -2.10
N ASP A 354 20.50 19.16 -3.21
CA ASP A 354 21.57 19.67 -4.07
C ASP A 354 21.15 20.88 -4.92
N GLU A 355 19.86 21.23 -4.88
CA GLU A 355 19.27 22.29 -5.69
C GLU A 355 19.38 22.09 -7.21
N GLU A 356 19.83 20.91 -7.65
CA GLU A 356 19.97 20.62 -9.07
C GLU A 356 18.58 20.49 -9.73
N PRO A 357 18.42 20.93 -10.98
CA PRO A 357 17.15 20.78 -11.68
C PRO A 357 16.69 19.32 -11.73
N ARG A 358 15.45 19.10 -11.32
CA ARG A 358 14.71 17.84 -11.53
C ARG A 358 13.92 17.95 -12.83
N VAL A 359 13.26 16.86 -13.21
CA VAL A 359 12.29 16.85 -14.30
C VAL A 359 10.90 16.68 -13.68
N LEU A 360 10.09 17.72 -13.75
CA LEU A 360 8.66 17.65 -13.47
C LEU A 360 7.98 16.99 -14.66
N MET A 361 7.13 16.00 -14.41
CA MET A 361 6.38 15.29 -15.45
C MET A 361 4.91 15.23 -15.11
N ALA A 362 4.05 15.21 -16.13
CA ALA A 362 2.64 14.90 -15.99
C ALA A 362 2.21 13.77 -16.91
N PHE A 363 1.36 12.90 -16.38
CA PHE A 363 0.78 11.77 -17.10
C PHE A 363 -0.73 11.72 -16.89
N GLU A 364 -1.47 11.28 -17.90
CA GLU A 364 -2.83 10.78 -17.71
C GLU A 364 -2.75 9.44 -16.95
N ALA A 365 -3.40 9.36 -15.80
CA ALA A 365 -3.25 8.23 -14.87
C ALA A 365 -3.75 6.92 -15.46
N SER A 366 -4.87 6.94 -16.17
CA SER A 366 -5.54 5.76 -16.72
C SER A 366 -4.83 5.15 -17.93
N THR A 367 -4.21 5.98 -18.77
CA THR A 367 -3.60 5.55 -20.04
C THR A 367 -2.08 5.40 -19.97
N GLY A 368 -1.43 6.09 -19.02
CA GLY A 368 0.03 6.19 -18.98
C GLY A 368 0.61 7.15 -20.01
N LYS A 369 -0.23 7.91 -20.73
CA LYS A 369 0.23 8.90 -21.70
C LYS A 369 0.90 10.07 -20.99
N GLN A 370 2.18 10.32 -21.29
CA GLN A 370 2.86 11.54 -20.86
C GLN A 370 2.24 12.76 -21.57
N LEU A 371 1.86 13.78 -20.80
CA LEU A 371 1.38 15.05 -21.35
C LEU A 371 2.54 16.02 -21.57
N TRP A 372 3.42 16.16 -20.59
CA TRP A 372 4.58 17.04 -20.66
C TRP A 372 5.69 16.60 -19.70
N ALA A 373 6.89 17.10 -19.96
CA ALA A 373 8.04 16.99 -19.07
C ALA A 373 8.84 18.30 -19.14
N LYS A 374 9.12 18.93 -17.99
CA LYS A 374 9.83 20.22 -17.89
C LYS A 374 10.94 20.13 -16.85
N LYS A 375 12.11 20.69 -17.16
CA LYS A 375 13.20 20.82 -16.19
C LYS A 375 12.93 22.01 -15.28
N GLY A 376 13.15 21.84 -13.99
CA GLY A 376 12.97 22.90 -12.99
C GLY A 376 13.53 22.49 -11.64
N LYS A 377 13.84 23.48 -10.81
CA LYS A 377 14.21 23.22 -9.42
C LYS A 377 12.92 23.02 -8.62
N VAL A 378 12.88 21.98 -7.77
CA VAL A 378 11.72 21.65 -6.94
C VAL A 378 12.22 21.30 -5.55
N SER A 379 11.77 22.06 -4.55
CA SER A 379 12.11 21.83 -3.16
C SER A 379 11.40 20.56 -2.65
N PRO A 380 12.08 19.71 -1.88
CA PRO A 380 11.51 18.46 -1.39
C PRO A 380 10.26 18.71 -0.54
N LEU A 381 9.25 17.86 -0.68
CA LEU A 381 7.97 17.91 0.03
C LEU A 381 7.08 19.12 -0.28
N THR A 382 7.35 19.87 -1.35
CA THR A 382 6.54 21.04 -1.70
C THR A 382 5.59 20.81 -2.87
N LEU A 383 5.76 19.73 -3.64
CA LEU A 383 4.83 19.44 -4.73
C LEU A 383 3.44 19.12 -4.15
N ALA A 384 2.43 19.86 -4.59
CA ALA A 384 1.02 19.67 -4.24
C ALA A 384 0.14 20.07 -5.43
N ALA A 385 -1.07 19.51 -5.51
CA ALA A 385 -2.02 19.79 -6.57
C ALA A 385 -3.44 19.92 -6.04
N LYS A 386 -4.24 20.73 -6.73
CA LYS A 386 -5.70 20.82 -6.54
C LYS A 386 -6.37 20.98 -7.90
N GLY A 387 -7.25 20.05 -8.24
CA GLY A 387 -7.86 20.00 -9.57
C GLY A 387 -6.79 19.86 -10.66
N SER A 388 -6.76 20.80 -11.61
CA SER A 388 -5.78 20.83 -12.69
C SER A 388 -4.62 21.78 -12.44
N GLN A 389 -4.41 22.26 -11.21
CA GLN A 389 -3.35 23.22 -10.90
C GLN A 389 -2.32 22.60 -9.95
N LEU A 390 -1.04 22.81 -10.28
CA LEU A 390 0.12 22.26 -9.58
C LEU A 390 0.89 23.38 -8.89
N TYR A 391 1.41 23.13 -7.70
CA TYR A 391 2.14 24.10 -6.89
C TYR A 391 3.41 23.45 -6.32
N PHE A 392 4.50 24.20 -6.27
CA PHE A 392 5.73 23.80 -5.59
C PHE A 392 6.59 25.02 -5.25
N HIS A 393 7.60 24.84 -4.41
CA HIS A 393 8.62 25.86 -4.17
C HIS A 393 9.86 25.53 -4.99
N ASP A 394 10.38 26.48 -5.77
CA ASP A 394 11.50 26.24 -6.68
C ASP A 394 12.88 26.51 -6.06
N GLY A 395 12.94 26.82 -4.76
CA GLY A 395 14.16 27.24 -4.06
C GLY A 395 14.24 28.73 -3.79
N GLU A 396 13.39 29.53 -4.45
CA GLU A 396 13.27 30.97 -4.21
C GLU A 396 11.81 31.43 -4.14
N LYS A 397 10.94 30.90 -4.98
CA LYS A 397 9.54 31.31 -5.15
C LYS A 397 8.60 30.12 -5.01
N ILE A 398 7.33 30.42 -4.75
CA ILE A 398 6.24 29.48 -5.02
C ILE A 398 5.87 29.61 -6.50
N VAL A 399 5.80 28.49 -7.19
CA VAL A 399 5.46 28.40 -8.61
C VAL A 399 4.16 27.63 -8.76
N SER A 400 3.27 28.15 -9.61
CA SER A 400 2.05 27.46 -10.01
C SER A 400 2.08 27.15 -11.50
N LEU A 401 1.75 25.91 -11.85
CA LEU A 401 1.65 25.44 -13.22
C LEU A 401 0.23 24.96 -13.55
N ASP A 402 -0.17 25.13 -14.81
CA ASP A 402 -1.28 24.39 -15.39
C ASP A 402 -0.88 22.92 -15.48
N GLY A 403 -1.65 22.04 -14.86
CA GLY A 403 -1.34 20.62 -14.76
C GLY A 403 -1.44 19.88 -16.10
N ARG A 404 -2.16 20.41 -17.10
CA ARG A 404 -2.32 19.75 -18.41
C ARG A 404 -1.26 20.17 -19.42
N SER A 405 -0.84 21.44 -19.43
CA SER A 405 0.20 21.94 -20.35
C SER A 405 1.57 22.08 -19.71
N GLY A 406 1.63 22.21 -18.39
CA GLY A 406 2.83 22.51 -17.62
C GLY A 406 3.24 23.97 -17.71
N ASP A 407 2.41 24.85 -18.27
CA ASP A 407 2.73 26.27 -18.40
C ASP A 407 2.59 26.99 -17.07
N VAL A 408 3.44 27.99 -16.86
CA VAL A 408 3.42 28.80 -15.65
C VAL A 408 2.12 29.62 -15.64
N VAL A 409 1.32 29.43 -14.58
CA VAL A 409 0.14 30.26 -14.31
C VAL A 409 0.59 31.53 -13.59
N TRP A 410 1.42 31.38 -12.55
CA TRP A 410 2.02 32.47 -11.81
C TRP A 410 3.28 32.01 -11.07
N GLU A 411 4.11 32.98 -10.71
CA GLU A 411 5.21 32.85 -9.76
C GLU A 411 5.02 33.90 -8.66
N SER A 412 5.24 33.55 -7.40
CA SER A 412 5.19 34.52 -6.31
C SER A 412 6.38 35.48 -6.35
N GLU A 413 6.34 36.52 -5.50
CA GLU A 413 7.58 37.17 -5.04
C GLU A 413 8.49 36.13 -4.36
N SER A 414 9.79 36.41 -4.25
CA SER A 414 10.72 35.55 -3.54
C SER A 414 10.30 35.37 -2.07
N VAL A 415 10.30 34.13 -1.61
CA VAL A 415 9.85 33.72 -0.29
C VAL A 415 11.04 33.22 0.52
N THR A 416 10.95 33.39 1.83
CA THR A 416 12.03 33.07 2.75
C THR A 416 12.08 31.59 3.08
N ARG A 417 13.28 31.07 3.32
CA ARG A 417 13.53 29.66 3.70
C ARG A 417 14.84 29.52 4.46
N ARG A 418 15.09 28.34 5.03
CA ARG A 418 16.43 27.99 5.50
C ARG A 418 17.42 27.89 4.34
N ASP A 419 18.66 28.27 4.61
CA ASP A 419 19.77 28.19 3.64
C ASP A 419 19.99 26.79 3.07
N ALA A 420 19.78 25.75 3.89
CA ALA A 420 20.01 24.37 3.49
C ALA A 420 18.91 23.43 3.98
N PHE A 421 18.45 22.55 3.09
CA PHE A 421 17.54 21.45 3.43
C PHE A 421 18.34 20.15 3.59
N THR A 422 18.65 19.80 4.83
CA THR A 422 19.26 18.51 5.17
C THR A 422 18.28 17.36 4.96
N PHE A 423 18.77 16.13 4.79
CA PHE A 423 17.95 14.92 4.65
C PHE A 423 17.16 14.54 5.91
N ASN A 424 17.13 15.38 6.93
CA ASN A 424 16.32 15.23 8.13
C ASN A 424 15.46 16.47 8.38
N PHE A 425 15.26 17.27 7.34
CA PHE A 425 14.39 18.43 7.31
C PHE A 425 13.66 18.46 5.96
N GLY A 426 12.47 19.06 5.93
CA GLY A 426 11.78 19.36 4.69
C GLY A 426 10.85 20.56 4.88
N PRO A 427 10.84 21.52 3.93
CA PRO A 427 9.84 22.57 3.91
C PRO A 427 8.45 21.97 3.64
N ARG A 428 7.43 22.81 3.77
CA ARG A 428 6.04 22.42 3.55
C ARG A 428 5.32 23.40 2.66
N LEU A 429 4.50 22.86 1.78
CA LEU A 429 3.50 23.58 1.04
C LEU A 429 2.16 22.88 1.25
N VAL A 430 1.13 23.65 1.61
CA VAL A 430 -0.23 23.16 1.85
C VAL A 430 -1.21 24.00 1.04
N ILE A 431 -2.12 23.33 0.33
CA ILE A 431 -3.24 23.98 -0.34
C ILE A 431 -4.47 23.81 0.55
N TYR A 432 -5.11 24.91 0.91
CA TYR A 432 -6.36 24.88 1.67
C TYR A 432 -7.34 25.87 1.05
N ASN A 433 -8.50 25.40 0.61
CA ASN A 433 -9.47 26.22 -0.13
C ASN A 433 -8.83 26.99 -1.30
N ASP A 434 -8.78 28.32 -1.21
CA ASP A 434 -8.28 29.28 -2.18
C ASP A 434 -6.91 29.86 -1.80
N VAL A 435 -6.22 29.27 -0.81
CA VAL A 435 -4.88 29.70 -0.39
C VAL A 435 -3.83 28.60 -0.49
N VAL A 436 -2.59 29.03 -0.72
CA VAL A 436 -1.38 28.22 -0.63
C VAL A 436 -0.56 28.73 0.54
N LEU A 437 -0.23 27.85 1.48
CA LEU A 437 0.64 28.15 2.61
C LEU A 437 2.01 27.52 2.39
N TYR A 438 3.07 28.23 2.75
CA TYR A 438 4.44 27.74 2.68
C TYR A 438 5.22 28.04 3.96
N SER A 439 5.94 27.04 4.45
CA SER A 439 6.88 27.14 5.57
C SER A 439 8.24 26.55 5.16
N GLY A 440 9.24 27.43 5.04
CA GLY A 440 10.61 27.09 4.64
C GLY A 440 11.55 26.73 5.79
N GLY A 441 11.07 26.83 7.03
CA GLY A 441 11.77 26.48 8.28
C GLY A 441 12.72 27.51 8.86
N ASP A 442 12.57 28.76 8.45
CA ASP A 442 13.32 29.93 8.92
C ASP A 442 12.56 30.72 10.00
N GLY A 443 11.58 30.07 10.67
CA GLY A 443 10.77 30.70 11.72
C GLY A 443 9.57 31.49 11.19
N LYS A 444 9.24 31.33 9.90
CA LYS A 444 8.18 32.07 9.20
C LYS A 444 7.33 31.15 8.35
N MET A 445 6.10 31.59 8.15
CA MET A 445 5.17 31.01 7.20
C MET A 445 4.48 32.13 6.43
N ILE A 446 4.23 31.89 5.16
CA ILE A 446 3.50 32.79 4.27
C ILE A 446 2.22 32.12 3.79
N SER A 447 1.24 32.95 3.46
CA SER A 447 0.05 32.54 2.72
C SER A 447 -0.07 33.39 1.47
N SER A 448 -0.40 32.74 0.37
CA SER A 448 -0.66 33.36 -0.93
C SER A 448 -2.02 32.95 -1.47
N ASP A 449 -2.64 33.82 -2.25
CA ASP A 449 -3.83 33.49 -3.04
C ASP A 449 -3.47 32.41 -4.07
N ALA A 450 -4.24 31.32 -4.11
CA ALA A 450 -3.95 30.19 -4.98
C ALA A 450 -4.10 30.52 -6.47
N LYS A 451 -4.89 31.53 -6.82
CA LYS A 451 -5.18 31.91 -8.20
C LYS A 451 -4.15 32.88 -8.77
N SER A 452 -3.67 33.84 -7.98
CA SER A 452 -2.77 34.91 -8.42
C SER A 452 -1.32 34.75 -7.93
N GLY A 453 -1.10 34.00 -6.85
CA GLY A 453 0.19 33.94 -6.16
C GLY A 453 0.50 35.14 -5.27
N GLU A 454 -0.41 36.12 -5.19
CA GLU A 454 -0.25 37.31 -4.36
C GLU A 454 -0.16 36.92 -2.89
N LYS A 455 0.86 37.42 -2.20
CA LYS A 455 1.03 37.22 -0.76
C LYS A 455 -0.11 37.90 -0.01
N LEU A 456 -0.90 37.12 0.71
CA LEU A 456 -2.00 37.60 1.54
C LEU A 456 -1.49 38.07 2.91
N TRP A 457 -0.59 37.29 3.52
CA TRP A 457 -0.01 37.60 4.83
C TRP A 457 1.23 36.74 5.12
N GLU A 458 2.01 37.17 6.12
CA GLU A 458 3.16 36.46 6.69
C GLU A 458 2.98 36.39 8.21
N ALA A 459 3.36 35.27 8.82
CA ALA A 459 3.30 35.07 10.26
C ALA A 459 4.58 34.40 10.79
N SER A 460 4.87 34.61 12.07
CA SER A 460 5.88 33.81 12.77
C SER A 460 5.40 32.37 12.87
N PHE A 461 6.28 31.44 12.52
CA PHE A 461 6.00 30.02 12.49
C PHE A 461 7.22 29.28 13.02
N PRO A 462 7.30 28.97 14.32
CA PRO A 462 8.46 28.32 14.90
C PRO A 462 8.69 26.94 14.26
N ASN A 463 9.94 26.51 14.30
CA ASN A 463 10.30 25.20 13.78
C ASN A 463 9.60 24.08 14.55
N SER A 464 9.33 23.02 13.81
CA SER A 464 8.75 21.77 14.30
C SER A 464 9.74 20.96 15.13
N GLY A 465 9.40 19.69 15.37
CA GLY A 465 10.24 18.78 16.12
C GLY A 465 11.69 18.68 15.64
N TYR A 466 12.52 18.13 16.53
CA TYR A 466 13.93 17.86 16.25
C TYR A 466 14.06 16.97 15.01
N GLN A 467 14.66 17.50 13.94
CA GLN A 467 14.98 16.76 12.71
C GLN A 467 13.75 16.16 12.01
N SER A 468 12.70 16.98 11.81
CA SER A 468 11.49 16.63 11.07
C SER A 468 11.22 17.61 9.90
N PRO A 469 10.32 17.25 8.97
CA PRO A 469 9.63 18.25 8.15
C PRO A 469 8.90 19.28 9.00
N GLN A 470 8.54 20.43 8.41
CA GLN A 470 7.64 21.37 9.09
C GLN A 470 6.26 20.72 9.34
N ASP A 471 5.67 21.02 10.49
CA ASP A 471 4.36 20.59 10.94
C ASP A 471 3.36 21.69 10.59
N LEU A 472 2.97 21.73 9.32
CA LEU A 472 1.99 22.67 8.79
C LEU A 472 0.71 21.93 8.43
N MET A 473 -0.36 22.23 9.18
CA MET A 473 -1.68 21.63 9.03
C MET A 473 -2.74 22.72 9.09
N VAL A 474 -3.82 22.57 8.31
CA VAL A 474 -4.98 23.46 8.38
C VAL A 474 -6.21 22.65 8.75
N VAL A 475 -6.80 22.95 9.91
CA VAL A 475 -7.99 22.28 10.45
C VAL A 475 -9.05 23.35 10.69
N ASP A 476 -10.22 23.21 10.08
CA ASP A 476 -11.34 24.14 10.23
C ASP A 476 -10.97 25.61 10.01
N GLY A 477 -10.14 25.88 9.00
CA GLY A 477 -9.67 27.23 8.65
C GLY A 477 -8.61 27.80 9.59
N LEU A 478 -8.13 27.04 10.56
CA LEU A 478 -7.06 27.42 11.48
C LEU A 478 -5.76 26.73 11.09
N VAL A 479 -4.66 27.48 11.11
CA VAL A 479 -3.31 26.92 10.94
C VAL A 479 -2.83 26.37 12.28
N TRP A 480 -2.48 25.10 12.29
CA TRP A 480 -1.93 24.40 13.43
C TRP A 480 -0.45 24.10 13.23
N LEU A 481 0.28 24.19 14.34
CA LEU A 481 1.66 23.77 14.45
C LEU A 481 1.87 23.09 15.80
N ALA A 482 2.83 22.17 15.86
CA ALA A 482 3.21 21.46 17.09
C ALA A 482 4.67 21.80 17.46
N PRO A 483 4.94 23.00 18.04
CA PRO A 483 6.30 23.35 18.43
C PRO A 483 6.75 22.44 19.58
N LEU A 484 7.83 21.70 19.37
CA LEU A 484 8.48 20.93 20.44
C LEU A 484 9.65 21.73 21.01
N THR A 485 9.91 21.57 22.31
CA THR A 485 10.82 22.39 23.13
C THR A 485 12.31 22.37 22.75
N SER A 486 12.70 21.77 21.62
CA SER A 486 14.11 21.60 21.24
C SER A 486 14.38 21.68 19.72
N GLY A 487 13.57 22.42 18.97
CA GLY A 487 13.74 22.64 17.53
C GLY A 487 14.84 23.64 17.18
#